data_AF-A0A8A4ZE11-F1
#
_entry.id   AF-A0A8A4ZE11-F1
#
_cell.length_a   1.000
_cell.length_b   1.000
_cell.length_c   1.000
_cell.angle_alpha   90.00
_cell.angle_beta   90.00
_cell.angle_gamma   90.00
#
_symmetry.space_group_name_H-M   'P 1'
#
loop_
_entity.id
_entity.type
_entity.pdbx_description
1 polymer ?
#
loop_
_entity_poly.entity_id
_entity_poly.type
_entity_poly.pdbx_seq_one_letter_code
_entity_poly.pdbx_strand_id
1 'polypeptide(L)'
;MAIAALGGLAVAGLASPGMAADPQPRIAALHPFAVSSPANTAIGSGAIFEAATDVRTAALLRGTPTINSTGWSIAVAIATEADPMVTLTNTSTGVVRSIRMPSGAQVTTGTDKAMTIVQPDGYTAYECYKMTKVSATSWTSTHIVQTDLRSDGLAGGTRAAGISQLVGLIRTAEVAADAIPHALAVSIPDSMLGVGPVWPARLQDNNAATAYKGPIAMGTMLGIPASVDLASLGLSAEGLAVARAFQDYGAYVVDRSETVALYAEPLSDQGAVARMKADYQQKLFPLLRVLANSSAGTVGGGGNPRQPAASGLTAVAAAPAAGTTANVAPIGFVDSMVVTGAGVTVQGWTGDADTAGPIAVHVYVDNSPTGTVANLDRPDLGGLFANTLHGFSVTVPAAAGTHRVCAYAINVAPGANPSLGCRSVTVSNVAPIGFVDSMVVTGAGVTVQGWTGDADTAGPIAVHVYVDNSPTGTVANLDRPDLGSLFANTSHGFSVTVPAAAGTHRVCAYAINVAPGANPSLGCRSVTVSNVAPIGFVDSMVVTGAGVTVQGWTGDADTAGPIAVHVYVDNSPTGTVANLDRPDLGSLFANTSHGFSVTVPAAAGTHRVCAYAINVAPGANPSLGCRSLTV
;
A
#
# COMPACT_ATOMS: atom_id res chain seq x y z
N MET A 1 37.94 44.59 -8.66
CA MET A 1 36.56 44.08 -8.56
C MET A 1 36.61 42.61 -8.96
N ALA A 2 36.63 41.71 -7.98
CA ALA A 2 36.91 40.30 -8.17
C ALA A 2 35.66 39.56 -8.66
N ILE A 3 35.81 38.75 -9.71
CA ILE A 3 34.79 37.86 -10.25
C ILE A 3 35.02 36.48 -9.61
N ALA A 4 34.04 36.01 -8.84
CA ALA A 4 34.04 34.69 -8.23
C ALA A 4 33.33 33.68 -9.15
N ALA A 5 34.00 32.54 -9.36
CA ALA A 5 33.50 31.37 -10.07
C ALA A 5 32.50 30.59 -9.21
N LEU A 6 31.39 30.15 -9.82
CA LEU A 6 30.54 29.07 -9.31
C LEU A 6 30.68 27.88 -10.25
N GLY A 7 31.25 26.79 -9.73
CA GLY A 7 31.45 25.54 -10.43
C GLY A 7 30.13 24.81 -10.68
N GLY A 8 29.90 24.41 -11.93
CA GLY A 8 28.80 23.55 -12.30
C GLY A 8 29.03 22.11 -11.81
N LEU A 9 28.05 21.59 -11.07
CA LEU A 9 27.93 20.15 -10.82
C LEU A 9 27.49 19.50 -12.14
N ALA A 10 28.41 18.75 -12.76
CA ALA A 10 28.09 17.94 -13.92
C ALA A 10 27.14 16.80 -13.49
N VAL A 11 25.91 16.83 -14.01
CA VAL A 11 25.01 15.68 -13.99
C VAL A 11 25.61 14.63 -14.92
N ALA A 12 26.34 13.67 -14.35
CA ALA A 12 26.75 12.48 -15.08
C ALA A 12 25.49 11.69 -15.44
N GLY A 13 25.21 11.57 -16.74
CA GLY A 13 24.19 10.66 -17.26
C GLY A 13 24.51 9.25 -16.82
N LEU A 14 23.66 8.69 -15.95
CA LEU A 14 23.70 7.27 -15.60
C LEU A 14 23.24 6.49 -16.83
N ALA A 15 24.20 5.91 -17.54
CA ALA A 15 23.93 4.82 -18.46
C ALA A 15 23.26 3.68 -17.67
N SER A 16 22.12 3.20 -18.16
CA SER A 16 21.38 2.08 -17.58
C SER A 16 22.30 0.86 -17.47
N PRO A 17 22.59 0.34 -16.25
CA PRO A 17 23.21 -0.96 -16.14
C PRO A 17 22.19 -2.00 -16.64
N GLY A 18 22.67 -2.98 -17.40
CA GLY A 18 21.82 -4.04 -17.98
C GLY A 18 20.93 -4.69 -16.91
N MET A 19 19.62 -4.44 -17.01
CA MET A 19 18.58 -4.96 -16.11
C MET A 19 18.22 -6.40 -16.49
N ALA A 20 19.14 -7.32 -16.22
CA ALA A 20 18.84 -8.75 -16.12
C ALA A 20 19.74 -9.34 -15.03
N ALA A 21 19.49 -8.94 -13.78
CA ALA A 21 20.00 -9.67 -12.63
C ALA A 21 18.99 -10.79 -12.32
N ASP A 22 19.47 -12.03 -12.23
CA ASP A 22 18.69 -13.13 -11.67
C ASP A 22 18.09 -12.71 -10.31
N PRO A 23 16.86 -13.13 -9.98
CA PRO A 23 16.24 -12.79 -8.71
C PRO A 23 17.17 -13.22 -7.56
N GLN A 24 17.33 -12.34 -6.55
CA GLN A 24 18.19 -12.62 -5.42
C GLN A 24 17.84 -13.98 -4.81
N PRO A 25 18.87 -14.78 -4.50
CA PRO A 25 18.65 -16.10 -3.94
C PRO A 25 18.02 -15.99 -2.54
N ARG A 26 17.12 -16.93 -2.24
CA ARG A 26 16.48 -17.06 -0.94
C ARG A 26 17.48 -17.49 0.13
N ILE A 27 17.24 -17.05 1.36
CA ILE A 27 17.99 -17.47 2.54
C ILE A 27 17.28 -18.64 3.19
N ALA A 28 17.97 -19.78 3.29
CA ALA A 28 17.37 -21.03 3.75
C ALA A 28 16.81 -20.94 5.19
N ALA A 29 17.43 -20.14 6.08
CA ALA A 29 16.96 -19.93 7.44
C ALA A 29 15.56 -19.25 7.51
N LEU A 30 15.26 -18.38 6.55
CA LEU A 30 14.01 -17.61 6.49
C LEU A 30 12.97 -18.31 5.61
N HIS A 31 13.38 -18.73 4.40
CA HIS A 31 12.53 -19.44 3.46
C HIS A 31 13.22 -20.75 3.04
N PRO A 32 13.02 -21.84 3.80
CA PRO A 32 13.75 -23.08 3.60
C PRO A 32 13.34 -23.85 2.33
N PHE A 33 14.17 -24.85 2.06
CA PHE A 33 14.06 -25.89 1.04
C PHE A 33 14.31 -25.45 -0.39
N ALA A 34 14.79 -26.40 -1.19
CA ALA A 34 15.05 -26.24 -2.60
C ALA A 34 13.79 -25.76 -3.35
N VAL A 35 14.02 -25.15 -4.51
CA VAL A 35 12.95 -24.73 -5.43
C VAL A 35 12.10 -25.92 -5.92
N SER A 36 12.69 -27.12 -5.93
CA SER A 36 12.03 -28.38 -6.28
C SER A 36 11.23 -29.00 -5.12
N SER A 37 11.30 -28.42 -3.91
CA SER A 37 10.51 -28.90 -2.79
C SER A 37 9.02 -28.68 -3.08
N PRO A 38 8.14 -29.64 -2.73
CA PRO A 38 6.71 -29.42 -2.82
C PRO A 38 6.22 -28.30 -1.89
N ALA A 39 7.00 -27.92 -0.87
CA ALA A 39 6.70 -26.75 -0.05
C ALA A 39 6.78 -25.45 -0.87
N ASN A 40 7.65 -25.37 -1.88
CA ASN A 40 7.93 -24.17 -2.67
C ASN A 40 7.36 -24.23 -4.10
N THR A 41 6.51 -25.23 -4.39
CA THR A 41 5.92 -25.42 -5.71
C THR A 41 4.48 -24.92 -5.71
N ALA A 42 4.16 -23.99 -6.61
CA ALA A 42 2.82 -23.45 -6.75
C ALA A 42 1.85 -24.46 -7.38
N ILE A 43 0.56 -24.35 -7.04
CA ILE A 43 -0.55 -25.03 -7.70
C ILE A 43 -0.51 -24.69 -9.18
N GLY A 44 -0.68 -25.71 -10.03
CA GLY A 44 -0.64 -25.55 -11.47
C GLY A 44 -2.04 -25.50 -12.09
N SER A 45 -2.11 -25.04 -13.35
CA SER A 45 -3.35 -24.93 -14.11
C SER A 45 -4.07 -26.27 -14.36
N GLY A 46 -3.40 -27.41 -14.13
CA GLY A 46 -3.96 -28.75 -14.19
C GLY A 46 -4.62 -29.22 -12.89
N ALA A 47 -4.69 -28.37 -11.86
CA ALA A 47 -5.35 -28.65 -10.59
C ALA A 47 -6.80 -29.13 -10.75
N ILE A 48 -7.10 -30.30 -10.17
CA ILE A 48 -8.47 -30.84 -10.08
C ILE A 48 -8.89 -30.79 -8.62
N PHE A 49 -9.78 -29.86 -8.29
CA PHE A 49 -10.38 -29.74 -6.97
C PHE A 49 -11.66 -30.59 -6.90
N GLU A 50 -11.81 -31.30 -5.79
CA GLU A 50 -13.08 -31.93 -5.42
C GLU A 50 -14.20 -30.90 -5.25
N ALA A 51 -15.45 -31.34 -5.44
CA ALA A 51 -16.62 -30.58 -5.04
C ALA A 51 -16.76 -30.55 -3.51
N ALA A 52 -17.49 -29.57 -2.98
CA ALA A 52 -17.77 -29.47 -1.54
C ALA A 52 -18.49 -30.72 -0.97
N THR A 53 -19.24 -31.42 -1.83
CA THR A 53 -20.01 -32.62 -1.50
C THR A 53 -19.23 -33.92 -1.64
N ASP A 54 -18.03 -33.89 -2.22
CA ASP A 54 -17.21 -35.10 -2.37
C ASP A 54 -16.71 -35.56 -1.01
N VAL A 55 -16.57 -36.88 -0.84
CA VAL A 55 -16.41 -37.52 0.47
C VAL A 55 -15.27 -36.94 1.31
N ARG A 56 -14.10 -36.66 0.71
CA ARG A 56 -12.94 -36.14 1.43
C ARG A 56 -13.14 -34.68 1.81
N THR A 57 -13.56 -33.84 0.86
CA THR A 57 -13.86 -32.43 1.12
C THR A 57 -15.01 -32.24 2.12
N ALA A 58 -16.09 -32.99 2.00
CA ALA A 58 -17.21 -32.96 2.95
C ALA A 58 -16.77 -33.40 4.36
N ALA A 59 -15.86 -34.37 4.46
CA ALA A 59 -15.28 -34.77 5.75
C ALA A 59 -14.42 -33.67 6.38
N LEU A 60 -13.57 -33.02 5.58
CA LEU A 60 -12.74 -31.87 5.99
C LEU A 60 -13.60 -30.75 6.57
N LEU A 61 -14.65 -30.33 5.85
CA LEU A 61 -15.46 -29.16 6.17
C LEU A 61 -16.33 -29.33 7.44
N ARG A 62 -16.35 -30.53 8.05
CA ARG A 62 -16.97 -30.75 9.38
C ARG A 62 -16.05 -30.35 10.54
N GLY A 63 -14.79 -30.02 10.24
CA GLY A 63 -13.80 -29.69 11.24
C GLY A 63 -13.92 -28.29 11.81
N THR A 64 -13.27 -28.08 12.93
CA THR A 64 -13.12 -26.76 13.54
C THR A 64 -11.79 -26.14 13.08
N PRO A 65 -11.80 -25.11 12.22
CA PRO A 65 -10.56 -24.44 11.79
C PRO A 65 -9.90 -23.67 12.94
N THR A 66 -8.57 -23.62 12.96
CA THR A 66 -7.77 -22.74 13.84
C THR A 66 -6.40 -22.45 13.24
N ILE A 67 -5.71 -21.46 13.79
CA ILE A 67 -4.27 -21.27 13.60
C ILE A 67 -3.62 -21.34 14.98
N ASN A 68 -2.62 -22.19 15.13
CA ASN A 68 -1.83 -22.34 16.35
C ASN A 68 -0.55 -21.52 16.24
N SER A 69 -0.20 -20.77 17.27
CA SER A 69 1.04 -19.96 17.31
C SER A 69 1.86 -20.17 18.57
N THR A 70 1.23 -20.12 19.75
CA THR A 70 1.95 -20.17 21.04
C THR A 70 2.10 -21.58 21.60
N GLY A 71 1.10 -22.44 21.41
CA GLY A 71 1.09 -23.85 21.80
C GLY A 71 0.65 -24.74 20.65
N TRP A 72 1.13 -25.99 20.63
CA TRP A 72 0.89 -26.92 19.51
C TRP A 72 1.22 -26.32 18.14
N SER A 73 2.32 -25.54 18.12
CA SER A 73 2.99 -25.01 16.93
C SER A 73 4.49 -25.27 17.02
N ILE A 74 5.29 -24.62 16.19
CA ILE A 74 6.75 -24.79 16.15
C ILE A 74 7.43 -23.46 16.43
N ALA A 75 8.29 -23.44 17.44
CA ALA A 75 9.20 -22.33 17.69
C ALA A 75 10.43 -22.44 16.79
N VAL A 76 10.90 -21.34 16.20
CA VAL A 76 12.15 -21.32 15.45
C VAL A 76 13.14 -20.38 16.12
N ALA A 77 14.37 -20.86 16.30
CA ALA A 77 15.49 -20.03 16.74
C ALA A 77 16.58 -20.06 15.68
N ILE A 78 17.06 -18.88 15.29
CA ILE A 78 18.18 -18.73 14.36
C ILE A 78 19.40 -18.34 15.20
N ALA A 79 20.41 -19.21 15.25
CA ALA A 79 21.61 -19.01 16.02
C ALA A 79 22.70 -18.28 15.22
N THR A 80 23.53 -17.54 15.93
CA THR A 80 24.70 -16.82 15.43
C THR A 80 25.98 -17.40 16.02
N GLU A 81 27.14 -17.01 15.49
CA GLU A 81 28.44 -17.38 16.08
C GLU A 81 28.68 -16.81 17.48
N ALA A 82 27.96 -15.73 17.83
CA ALA A 82 28.03 -15.09 19.15
C ALA A 82 27.23 -15.86 20.22
N ASP A 83 26.30 -16.73 19.82
CA ASP A 83 25.44 -17.46 20.75
C ASP A 83 26.21 -18.54 21.53
N PRO A 84 25.82 -18.86 22.77
CA PRO A 84 26.51 -19.88 23.56
C PRO A 84 26.39 -21.27 22.93
N MET A 85 27.41 -22.10 23.17
CA MET A 85 27.31 -23.53 22.93
C MET A 85 26.41 -24.18 23.98
N VAL A 86 25.46 -24.98 23.50
CA VAL A 86 24.47 -25.69 24.31
C VAL A 86 24.60 -27.19 24.08
N THR A 87 24.52 -27.95 25.17
CA THR A 87 24.38 -29.41 25.13
C THR A 87 22.93 -29.78 24.90
N LEU A 88 22.67 -30.47 23.79
CA LEU A 88 21.36 -30.98 23.43
C LEU A 88 21.36 -32.52 23.48
N THR A 89 20.59 -33.09 24.39
CA THR A 89 20.53 -34.54 24.61
C THR A 89 19.22 -35.13 24.11
N ASN A 90 19.32 -36.12 23.22
CA ASN A 90 18.20 -36.96 22.84
C ASN A 90 17.95 -38.02 23.94
N THR A 91 16.84 -37.90 24.67
CA THR A 91 16.56 -38.78 25.82
C THR A 91 16.09 -40.17 25.42
N SER A 92 15.62 -40.38 24.19
CA SER A 92 15.20 -41.69 23.69
C SER A 92 16.35 -42.52 23.14
N THR A 93 17.43 -41.90 22.67
CA THR A 93 18.59 -42.59 22.06
C THR A 93 19.87 -42.43 22.87
N GLY A 94 19.94 -41.47 23.79
CA GLY A 94 21.15 -41.10 24.53
C GLY A 94 22.15 -40.26 23.73
N VAL A 95 21.87 -39.95 22.46
CA VAL A 95 22.76 -39.14 21.62
C VAL A 95 22.84 -37.72 22.15
N VAL A 96 24.07 -37.21 22.32
CA VAL A 96 24.36 -35.85 22.76
C VAL A 96 24.97 -35.04 21.62
N ARG A 97 24.51 -33.80 21.45
CA ARG A 97 25.02 -32.84 20.46
C ARG A 97 25.44 -31.56 21.15
N SER A 98 26.44 -30.89 20.60
CA SER A 98 26.82 -29.53 20.99
C SER A 98 26.47 -28.59 19.84
N ILE A 99 25.58 -27.62 20.08
CA ILE A 99 25.03 -26.73 19.05
C ILE A 99 25.05 -25.27 19.53
N ARG A 100 25.02 -24.32 18.60
CA ARG A 100 24.77 -22.91 18.92
C ARG A 100 23.28 -22.68 19.12
N MET A 101 22.90 -21.91 20.13
CA MET A 101 21.50 -21.61 20.42
C MET A 101 21.37 -20.25 21.12
N PRO A 102 20.47 -19.37 20.66
CA PRO A 102 20.22 -18.10 21.34
C PRO A 102 19.88 -18.29 22.82
N SER A 103 20.48 -17.48 23.69
CA SER A 103 20.23 -17.55 25.14
C SER A 103 18.75 -17.30 25.50
N GLY A 104 18.09 -16.45 24.70
CA GLY A 104 16.67 -16.12 24.78
C GLY A 104 15.75 -17.06 23.99
N ALA A 105 16.26 -18.17 23.45
CA ALA A 105 15.45 -19.10 22.67
C ALA A 105 14.24 -19.63 23.46
N GLN A 106 13.07 -19.56 22.82
CA GLN A 106 11.78 -19.95 23.39
C GLN A 106 11.29 -21.24 22.75
N VAL A 107 10.58 -22.04 23.54
CA VAL A 107 9.89 -23.26 23.10
C VAL A 107 8.39 -23.02 23.16
N THR A 108 7.62 -23.65 22.27
CA THR A 108 6.15 -23.55 22.33
C THR A 108 5.60 -24.11 23.64
N THR A 109 4.44 -23.59 24.03
CA THR A 109 3.63 -24.17 25.11
C THR A 109 2.92 -25.45 24.64
N GLY A 110 2.17 -26.09 25.55
CA GLY A 110 1.51 -27.38 25.28
C GLY A 110 2.43 -28.59 25.53
N THR A 111 1.93 -29.76 25.16
CA THR A 111 2.58 -31.05 25.45
C THR A 111 3.71 -31.40 24.47
N ASP A 112 3.64 -30.90 23.24
CA ASP A 112 4.56 -31.27 22.17
C ASP A 112 5.88 -30.49 22.20
N LYS A 113 5.84 -29.22 22.63
CA LYS A 113 7.03 -28.37 22.83
C LYS A 113 8.01 -28.46 21.65
N ALA A 114 7.49 -28.26 20.44
CA ALA A 114 8.27 -28.39 19.21
C ALA A 114 9.15 -27.16 19.00
N MET A 115 10.40 -27.39 18.60
CA MET A 115 11.35 -26.33 18.36
C MET A 115 12.34 -26.72 17.25
N THR A 116 12.59 -25.80 16.32
CA THR A 116 13.66 -25.89 15.33
C THR A 116 14.76 -24.87 15.64
N ILE A 117 16.01 -25.31 15.63
CA ILE A 117 17.18 -24.45 15.83
C ILE A 117 18.02 -24.45 14.55
N VAL A 118 18.06 -23.32 13.85
CA VAL A 118 18.92 -23.09 12.69
C VAL A 118 20.31 -22.67 13.17
N GLN A 119 21.35 -23.34 12.68
CA GLN A 119 22.74 -23.07 13.05
C GLN A 119 23.32 -21.86 12.27
N PRO A 120 24.48 -21.30 12.70
CA PRO A 120 25.05 -20.09 12.09
C PRO A 120 25.43 -20.22 10.61
N ASP A 121 25.57 -21.44 10.10
CA ASP A 121 25.76 -21.69 8.66
C ASP A 121 24.51 -21.33 7.82
N GLY A 122 23.37 -21.09 8.47
CA GLY A 122 22.13 -20.65 7.85
C GLY A 122 21.36 -21.75 7.12
N TYR A 123 21.85 -23.00 7.11
CA TYR A 123 21.20 -24.11 6.42
C TYR A 123 21.18 -25.44 7.20
N THR A 124 21.94 -25.61 8.27
CA THR A 124 21.80 -26.77 9.16
C THR A 124 20.76 -26.46 10.23
N ALA A 125 19.72 -27.29 10.33
CA ALA A 125 18.69 -27.15 11.35
C ALA A 125 18.59 -28.40 12.24
N TYR A 126 18.34 -28.19 13.54
CA TYR A 126 17.98 -29.23 14.49
C TYR A 126 16.52 -29.10 14.88
N GLU A 127 15.70 -30.04 14.43
CA GLU A 127 14.27 -30.09 14.73
C GLU A 127 14.03 -31.03 15.91
N CYS A 128 13.34 -30.52 16.92
CA CYS A 128 13.20 -31.17 18.22
C CYS A 128 11.73 -31.34 18.58
N TYR A 129 11.40 -32.52 19.13
CA TYR A 129 10.10 -32.83 19.74
C TYR A 129 10.27 -33.00 21.26
N LYS A 130 9.32 -32.48 22.05
CA LYS A 130 9.37 -32.42 23.52
C LYS A 130 10.60 -31.72 24.07
N MET A 131 10.93 -30.57 23.49
CA MET A 131 12.10 -29.79 23.89
C MET A 131 11.91 -29.23 25.32
N THR A 132 12.92 -29.42 26.17
CA THR A 132 12.90 -29.02 27.58
C THR A 132 14.22 -28.38 27.99
N LYS A 133 14.15 -27.18 28.56
CA LYS A 133 15.30 -26.47 29.11
C LYS A 133 15.68 -27.07 30.46
N VAL A 134 16.92 -27.54 30.62
CA VAL A 134 17.45 -28.07 31.89
C VAL A 134 18.25 -27.00 32.62
N SER A 135 19.06 -26.24 31.89
CA SER A 135 19.80 -25.08 32.40
C SER A 135 20.00 -24.04 31.30
N ALA A 136 20.81 -23.00 31.54
CA ALA A 136 21.15 -22.01 30.51
C ALA A 136 21.87 -22.63 29.28
N THR A 137 22.62 -23.72 29.48
CA THR A 137 23.46 -24.36 28.44
C THR A 137 23.16 -25.84 28.25
N SER A 138 22.05 -26.35 28.78
CA SER A 138 21.67 -27.75 28.67
C SER A 138 20.17 -27.90 28.38
N TRP A 139 19.84 -28.68 27.36
CA TRP A 139 18.48 -28.97 26.91
C TRP A 139 18.31 -30.45 26.57
N THR A 140 17.08 -30.93 26.68
CA THR A 140 16.70 -32.29 26.33
C THR A 140 15.55 -32.31 25.34
N SER A 141 15.51 -33.34 24.50
CA SER A 141 14.41 -33.61 23.57
C SER A 141 14.24 -35.12 23.41
N THR A 142 13.02 -35.62 23.17
CA THR A 142 12.80 -37.06 22.97
C THR A 142 13.10 -37.48 21.53
N HIS A 143 13.05 -36.56 20.57
CA HIS A 143 13.32 -36.87 19.18
C HIS A 143 13.96 -35.66 18.51
N ILE A 144 15.11 -35.89 17.86
CA ILE A 144 15.94 -34.85 17.26
C ILE A 144 16.30 -35.28 15.85
N VAL A 145 16.02 -34.41 14.89
CA VAL A 145 16.33 -34.59 13.48
C VAL A 145 17.26 -33.47 13.05
N GLN A 146 18.31 -33.81 12.30
CA GLN A 146 19.15 -32.82 11.63
C GLN A 146 18.68 -32.70 10.18
N THR A 147 18.28 -31.50 9.78
CA THR A 147 17.74 -31.20 8.46
C THR A 147 18.67 -30.22 7.73
N ASP A 148 19.03 -30.53 6.48
CA ASP A 148 19.62 -29.55 5.57
C ASP A 148 18.49 -28.73 4.93
N LEU A 149 18.42 -27.45 5.24
CA LEU A 149 17.41 -26.53 4.72
C LEU A 149 17.56 -26.26 3.22
N ARG A 150 18.59 -26.81 2.55
CA ARG A 150 18.70 -26.80 1.08
C ARG A 150 18.10 -28.04 0.43
N SER A 151 17.67 -29.02 1.22
CA SER A 151 17.00 -30.24 0.73
C SER A 151 15.56 -29.98 0.29
N ASP A 152 14.80 -31.05 -0.01
CA ASP A 152 13.36 -30.97 -0.29
C ASP A 152 12.50 -30.87 0.99
N GLY A 153 13.09 -31.06 2.18
CA GLY A 153 12.40 -31.05 3.46
C GLY A 153 11.58 -32.31 3.77
N LEU A 154 11.67 -33.36 2.94
CA LEU A 154 10.81 -34.54 3.03
C LEU A 154 11.44 -35.70 3.81
N ALA A 155 12.70 -35.60 4.21
CA ALA A 155 13.44 -36.71 4.80
C ALA A 155 13.51 -36.62 6.34
N GLY A 156 12.81 -37.53 7.01
CA GLY A 156 13.06 -37.87 8.41
C GLY A 156 12.67 -36.80 9.43
N GLY A 157 11.82 -35.84 9.06
CA GLY A 157 11.41 -34.76 9.96
C GLY A 157 10.50 -35.22 11.10
N THR A 158 10.31 -34.35 12.09
CA THR A 158 9.69 -34.73 13.37
C THR A 158 8.15 -34.69 13.39
N ARG A 159 7.51 -34.19 12.32
CA ARG A 159 6.04 -34.25 12.17
C ARG A 159 5.57 -35.68 11.94
N ALA A 160 4.31 -35.99 12.25
CA ALA A 160 3.76 -37.33 12.01
C ALA A 160 3.87 -37.79 10.54
N ALA A 161 3.79 -36.86 9.59
CA ALA A 161 4.02 -37.13 8.16
C ALA A 161 5.47 -37.53 7.79
N GLY A 162 6.42 -37.47 8.72
CA GLY A 162 7.84 -37.80 8.49
C GLY A 162 8.60 -36.75 7.67
N ILE A 163 8.09 -35.52 7.65
CA ILE A 163 8.68 -34.37 6.94
C ILE A 163 9.03 -33.25 7.92
N SER A 164 9.86 -32.31 7.49
CA SER A 164 10.37 -31.24 8.34
C SER A 164 9.26 -30.40 9.00
N GLN A 165 9.49 -29.96 10.24
CA GLN A 165 8.68 -28.98 10.95
C GLN A 165 8.46 -27.71 10.13
N LEU A 166 9.48 -27.28 9.39
CA LEU A 166 9.44 -26.04 8.61
C LEU A 166 8.67 -26.17 7.29
N VAL A 167 8.29 -27.38 6.86
CA VAL A 167 7.39 -27.52 5.70
C VAL A 167 6.02 -26.97 6.12
N GLY A 168 5.67 -25.83 5.52
CA GLY A 168 4.37 -25.17 5.67
C GLY A 168 4.10 -24.46 6.99
N LEU A 169 5.14 -24.23 7.81
CA LEU A 169 5.06 -23.34 8.97
C LEU A 169 5.00 -21.89 8.50
N ILE A 170 3.98 -21.13 8.90
CA ILE A 170 3.89 -19.69 8.67
C ILE A 170 4.96 -19.01 9.54
N ARG A 171 5.93 -18.35 8.89
CA ARG A 171 7.12 -17.78 9.53
C ARG A 171 6.85 -16.37 10.05
N THR A 172 7.63 -15.94 11.04
CA THR A 172 7.53 -14.58 11.61
C THR A 172 7.69 -13.49 10.54
N ALA A 173 8.63 -13.69 9.61
CA ALA A 173 8.88 -12.82 8.46
C ALA A 173 7.64 -12.64 7.56
N GLU A 174 6.86 -13.70 7.38
CA GLU A 174 5.73 -13.76 6.46
C GLU A 174 4.49 -13.08 7.05
N VAL A 175 4.30 -13.21 8.36
CA VAL A 175 3.26 -12.48 9.09
C VAL A 175 3.54 -10.98 9.06
N ALA A 176 4.80 -10.56 9.25
CA ALA A 176 5.17 -9.15 9.21
C ALA A 176 5.00 -8.51 7.82
N ALA A 177 4.97 -9.33 6.75
CA ALA A 177 4.95 -8.86 5.38
C ALA A 177 3.64 -9.17 4.63
N ASP A 178 2.63 -9.70 5.32
CA ASP A 178 1.35 -10.12 4.75
C ASP A 178 1.50 -10.99 3.48
N ALA A 179 2.51 -11.88 3.47
CA ALA A 179 2.79 -12.75 2.34
C ALA A 179 3.42 -14.07 2.78
N ILE A 180 2.80 -15.17 2.34
CA ILE A 180 3.24 -16.54 2.63
C ILE A 180 3.52 -17.25 1.28
N PRO A 181 4.76 -17.20 0.77
CA PRO A 181 5.10 -17.64 -0.59
C PRO A 181 5.44 -19.14 -0.67
N HIS A 182 4.69 -19.98 0.05
CA HIS A 182 4.88 -21.42 0.10
C HIS A 182 3.59 -22.15 0.49
N ALA A 183 3.56 -23.48 0.31
CA ALA A 183 2.43 -24.31 0.71
C ALA A 183 2.32 -24.37 2.24
N LEU A 184 1.11 -24.31 2.78
CA LEU A 184 0.86 -24.35 4.22
C LEU A 184 0.90 -25.78 4.77
N ALA A 185 1.10 -25.89 6.08
CA ALA A 185 0.90 -27.13 6.83
C ALA A 185 -0.46 -27.10 7.50
N VAL A 186 -1.20 -28.20 7.41
CA VAL A 186 -2.46 -28.39 8.13
C VAL A 186 -2.46 -29.71 8.89
N SER A 187 -2.99 -29.71 10.10
CA SER A 187 -3.37 -30.93 10.80
C SER A 187 -4.87 -31.11 10.83
N ILE A 188 -5.32 -32.35 10.96
CA ILE A 188 -6.75 -32.69 11.00
C ILE A 188 -7.05 -33.75 12.08
N PRO A 189 -8.30 -33.82 12.56
CA PRO A 189 -8.80 -34.89 13.41
C PRO A 189 -8.52 -36.32 12.91
N ASP A 190 -8.29 -37.25 13.84
CA ASP A 190 -8.22 -38.69 13.56
C ASP A 190 -9.49 -39.25 12.90
N SER A 191 -10.65 -38.66 13.21
CA SER A 191 -11.93 -38.93 12.55
C SER A 191 -11.96 -38.57 11.07
N MET A 192 -11.04 -37.71 10.60
CA MET A 192 -10.87 -37.34 9.20
C MET A 192 -9.68 -38.05 8.54
N LEU A 193 -8.66 -38.38 9.32
CA LEU A 193 -7.45 -39.05 8.83
C LEU A 193 -7.76 -40.45 8.31
N GLY A 194 -7.20 -40.77 7.14
CA GLY A 194 -7.20 -42.10 6.53
C GLY A 194 -5.86 -42.81 6.69
N VAL A 195 -5.91 -44.14 6.75
CA VAL A 195 -4.71 -44.98 6.89
C VAL A 195 -3.94 -45.04 5.56
N GLY A 196 -2.63 -44.86 5.64
CA GLY A 196 -1.68 -44.90 4.53
C GLY A 196 -1.27 -43.49 4.12
N PRO A 197 -0.01 -43.07 4.32
CA PRO A 197 0.42 -41.77 3.86
C PRO A 197 0.47 -41.74 2.33
N VAL A 198 0.15 -40.59 1.76
CA VAL A 198 0.34 -40.27 0.33
C VAL A 198 1.43 -39.21 0.19
N TRP A 199 2.04 -39.11 -0.99
CA TRP A 199 3.04 -38.08 -1.25
C TRP A 199 2.46 -36.67 -0.98
N PRO A 200 3.20 -35.75 -0.32
CA PRO A 200 4.62 -35.83 0.04
C PRO A 200 4.92 -36.45 1.42
N ALA A 201 3.90 -36.87 2.17
CA ALA A 201 4.12 -37.54 3.45
C ALA A 201 4.86 -38.87 3.22
N ARG A 202 5.81 -39.15 4.12
CA ARG A 202 6.62 -40.38 4.13
C ARG A 202 6.17 -41.35 5.21
N LEU A 203 5.62 -40.82 6.28
CA LEU A 203 5.16 -41.53 7.46
C LEU A 203 3.76 -41.07 7.85
N GLN A 204 3.24 -41.72 8.90
CA GLN A 204 2.02 -41.35 9.61
C GLN A 204 2.21 -41.77 11.08
N ASP A 205 1.24 -41.47 11.95
CA ASP A 205 1.32 -41.94 13.35
C ASP A 205 1.46 -43.48 13.43
N ASN A 206 2.29 -43.95 14.35
CA ASN A 206 2.50 -45.39 14.57
C ASN A 206 1.21 -46.14 14.92
N ASN A 207 0.22 -45.47 15.52
CA ASN A 207 -1.08 -46.04 15.87
C ASN A 207 -2.18 -45.76 14.82
N ALA A 208 -1.83 -45.29 13.62
CA ALA A 208 -2.79 -44.93 12.56
C ALA A 208 -3.81 -46.04 12.26
N ALA A 209 -3.37 -47.30 12.17
CA ALA A 209 -4.25 -48.44 11.86
C ALA A 209 -5.42 -48.59 12.84
N THR A 210 -5.26 -48.16 14.08
CA THR A 210 -6.32 -48.22 15.11
C THR A 210 -6.95 -46.87 15.39
N ALA A 211 -6.23 -45.75 15.23
CA ALA A 211 -6.74 -44.41 15.53
C ALA A 211 -7.52 -43.77 14.37
N TYR A 212 -7.03 -43.89 13.13
CA TYR A 212 -7.58 -43.15 11.99
C TYR A 212 -8.90 -43.77 11.50
N LYS A 213 -9.88 -42.94 11.14
CA LYS A 213 -11.26 -43.37 10.80
C LYS A 213 -11.85 -42.69 9.56
N GLY A 214 -11.17 -41.72 8.99
CA GLY A 214 -11.68 -40.91 7.90
C GLY A 214 -11.03 -41.19 6.53
N PRO A 215 -11.40 -40.41 5.51
CA PRO A 215 -10.99 -40.67 4.14
C PRO A 215 -9.77 -39.85 3.67
N ILE A 216 -9.18 -38.99 4.52
CA ILE A 216 -8.11 -38.05 4.14
C ILE A 216 -6.76 -38.57 4.63
N ALA A 217 -5.93 -39.10 3.74
CA ALA A 217 -4.58 -39.55 4.10
C ALA A 217 -3.64 -38.37 4.41
N MET A 218 -2.67 -38.56 5.33
CA MET A 218 -1.55 -37.63 5.47
C MET A 218 -0.81 -37.46 4.14
N GLY A 219 -0.42 -36.24 3.83
CA GLY A 219 0.12 -35.80 2.55
C GLY A 219 -0.93 -35.31 1.56
N THR A 220 -2.23 -35.49 1.83
CA THR A 220 -3.28 -34.94 0.97
C THR A 220 -3.14 -33.41 0.89
N MET A 221 -3.21 -32.88 -0.33
CA MET A 221 -3.16 -31.45 -0.57
C MET A 221 -4.56 -30.84 -0.56
N LEU A 222 -4.69 -29.70 0.11
CA LEU A 222 -5.87 -28.86 0.17
C LEU A 222 -5.57 -27.54 -0.56
N GLY A 223 -6.60 -26.83 -1.00
CA GLY A 223 -6.45 -25.47 -1.51
C GLY A 223 -7.78 -24.78 -1.74
N ILE A 224 -7.71 -23.51 -2.14
CA ILE A 224 -8.88 -22.75 -2.61
C ILE A 224 -8.82 -22.72 -4.14
N PRO A 225 -9.90 -23.07 -4.86
CA PRO A 225 -9.92 -22.97 -6.31
C PRO A 225 -9.63 -21.56 -6.80
N ALA A 226 -8.88 -21.46 -7.91
CA ALA A 226 -8.53 -20.20 -8.57
C ALA A 226 -9.72 -19.34 -9.01
N SER A 227 -10.89 -19.96 -9.18
CA SER A 227 -12.13 -19.28 -9.57
C SER A 227 -12.78 -18.49 -8.43
N VAL A 228 -12.31 -18.65 -7.20
CA VAL A 228 -12.78 -17.85 -6.06
C VAL A 228 -12.16 -16.47 -6.14
N ASP A 229 -13.00 -15.43 -6.18
CA ASP A 229 -12.54 -14.05 -6.07
C ASP A 229 -12.23 -13.74 -4.59
N LEU A 230 -10.94 -13.51 -4.29
CA LEU A 230 -10.52 -13.17 -2.93
C LEU A 230 -10.85 -11.72 -2.54
N ALA A 231 -10.96 -10.81 -3.53
CA ALA A 231 -11.22 -9.40 -3.27
C ALA A 231 -12.64 -9.18 -2.71
N SER A 232 -13.59 -10.02 -3.11
CA SER A 232 -14.98 -9.95 -2.64
C SER A 232 -15.19 -10.44 -1.20
N LEU A 233 -14.17 -11.01 -0.55
CA LEU A 233 -14.31 -11.66 0.76
C LEU A 233 -14.13 -10.71 1.94
N GLY A 234 -13.69 -9.46 1.71
CA GLY A 234 -13.48 -8.47 2.77
C GLY A 234 -12.49 -8.95 3.84
N LEU A 235 -11.39 -9.57 3.42
CA LEU A 235 -10.36 -10.12 4.31
C LEU A 235 -9.50 -9.00 4.91
N SER A 236 -8.98 -9.24 6.11
CA SER A 236 -7.80 -8.50 6.61
C SER A 236 -6.60 -8.73 5.69
N ALA A 237 -5.57 -7.87 5.78
CA ALA A 237 -4.34 -8.06 5.00
C ALA A 237 -3.70 -9.42 5.30
N GLU A 238 -3.69 -9.79 6.58
CA GLU A 238 -3.14 -11.04 7.05
C GLU A 238 -3.99 -12.24 6.58
N GLY A 239 -5.32 -12.11 6.62
CA GLY A 239 -6.25 -13.12 6.10
C GLY A 239 -6.12 -13.30 4.57
N LEU A 240 -5.87 -12.22 3.83
CA LEU A 240 -5.59 -12.26 2.41
C LEU A 240 -4.27 -12.99 2.10
N ALA A 241 -3.25 -12.86 2.96
CA ALA A 241 -2.00 -13.62 2.85
C ALA A 241 -2.25 -15.12 2.92
N VAL A 242 -3.04 -15.58 3.91
CA VAL A 242 -3.44 -16.99 4.06
C VAL A 242 -4.28 -17.46 2.87
N ALA A 243 -5.21 -16.63 2.40
CA ALA A 243 -6.06 -16.95 1.24
C ALA A 243 -5.25 -17.13 -0.04
N ARG A 244 -4.28 -16.24 -0.29
CA ARG A 244 -3.35 -16.35 -1.42
C ARG A 244 -2.48 -17.60 -1.29
N ALA A 245 -1.96 -17.92 -0.10
CA ALA A 245 -1.20 -19.15 0.11
C ALA A 245 -2.02 -20.39 -0.25
N PHE A 246 -3.29 -20.47 0.19
CA PHE A 246 -4.18 -21.58 -0.20
C PHE A 246 -4.49 -21.64 -1.70
N GLN A 247 -4.64 -20.51 -2.39
CA GLN A 247 -4.90 -20.48 -3.84
C GLN A 247 -3.66 -20.81 -4.67
N ASP A 248 -2.52 -20.27 -4.27
CA ASP A 248 -1.32 -20.27 -5.09
C ASP A 248 -0.41 -21.45 -4.78
N TYR A 249 -0.37 -21.94 -3.55
CA TYR A 249 0.53 -23.02 -3.11
C TYR A 249 -0.19 -24.17 -2.40
N GLY A 250 -1.41 -23.96 -1.89
CA GLY A 250 -2.20 -24.96 -1.17
C GLY A 250 -1.69 -25.27 0.24
N ALA A 251 -2.16 -26.37 0.81
CA ALA A 251 -1.75 -26.85 2.13
C ALA A 251 -1.65 -28.37 2.17
N TYR A 252 -0.61 -28.93 2.81
CA TYR A 252 -0.46 -30.38 2.99
C TYR A 252 -0.95 -30.81 4.37
N VAL A 253 -1.70 -31.92 4.42
CA VAL A 253 -2.04 -32.59 5.67
C VAL A 253 -0.79 -33.26 6.24
N VAL A 254 -0.24 -32.75 7.34
CA VAL A 254 1.08 -33.18 7.85
C VAL A 254 1.05 -33.76 9.26
N ASP A 255 -0.06 -33.59 9.98
CA ASP A 255 -0.15 -34.01 11.38
C ASP A 255 -1.58 -34.34 11.82
N ARG A 256 -1.68 -35.00 12.98
CA ARG A 256 -2.94 -35.24 13.69
C ARG A 256 -3.16 -34.18 14.77
N SER A 257 -4.40 -33.78 14.96
CA SER A 257 -4.84 -32.81 15.96
C SER A 257 -6.30 -33.05 16.35
N GLU A 258 -6.90 -32.18 17.17
CA GLU A 258 -8.37 -32.16 17.42
C GLU A 258 -9.12 -31.17 16.50
N THR A 259 -8.38 -30.37 15.73
CA THR A 259 -8.90 -29.22 14.96
C THR A 259 -8.25 -29.17 13.59
N VAL A 260 -8.84 -28.47 12.61
CA VAL A 260 -8.19 -28.27 11.31
C VAL A 260 -7.22 -27.10 11.42
N ALA A 261 -6.01 -27.38 11.94
CA ALA A 261 -5.09 -26.35 12.43
C ALA A 261 -3.96 -26.06 11.44
N LEU A 262 -3.78 -24.77 11.14
CA LEU A 262 -2.55 -24.23 10.56
C LEU A 262 -1.55 -23.89 11.66
N TYR A 263 -0.30 -23.64 11.28
CA TYR A 263 0.81 -23.38 12.21
C TYR A 263 1.49 -22.07 11.88
N ALA A 264 1.59 -21.18 12.86
CA ALA A 264 2.39 -19.95 12.80
C ALA A 264 3.45 -19.95 13.91
N GLU A 265 4.54 -19.23 13.72
CA GLU A 265 5.57 -19.11 14.74
C GLU A 265 5.07 -18.36 16.00
N PRO A 266 5.56 -18.72 17.21
CA PRO A 266 5.19 -18.04 18.45
C PRO A 266 5.70 -16.60 18.54
N LEU A 267 6.77 -16.26 17.79
CA LEU A 267 7.35 -14.91 17.76
C LEU A 267 6.65 -13.98 16.75
N SER A 268 5.68 -14.49 15.99
CA SER A 268 4.84 -13.66 15.11
C SER A 268 4.00 -12.66 15.91
N ASP A 269 3.61 -11.54 15.29
CA ASP A 269 2.64 -10.62 15.89
C ASP A 269 1.33 -11.38 16.17
N GLN A 270 0.97 -11.50 17.45
CA GLN A 270 -0.18 -12.31 17.86
C GLN A 270 -1.52 -11.64 17.51
N GLY A 271 -1.56 -10.32 17.36
CA GLY A 271 -2.72 -9.61 16.83
C GLY A 271 -2.93 -9.87 15.35
N ALA A 272 -1.85 -9.89 14.56
CA ALA A 272 -1.87 -10.28 13.15
C ALA A 272 -2.33 -11.74 12.98
N VAL A 273 -1.75 -12.67 13.74
CA VAL A 273 -2.17 -14.08 13.73
C VAL A 273 -3.65 -14.23 14.15
N ALA A 274 -4.14 -13.42 15.10
CA ALA A 274 -5.55 -13.44 15.48
C ALA A 274 -6.47 -13.01 14.32
N ARG A 275 -6.08 -12.00 13.52
CA ARG A 275 -6.80 -11.59 12.31
C ARG A 275 -6.79 -12.68 11.23
N MET A 276 -5.62 -13.29 10.96
CA MET A 276 -5.49 -14.46 10.07
C MET A 276 -6.45 -15.57 10.49
N LYS A 277 -6.46 -15.88 11.79
CA LYS A 277 -7.29 -16.94 12.35
C LYS A 277 -8.77 -16.64 12.20
N ALA A 278 -9.21 -15.42 12.50
CA ALA A 278 -10.60 -15.02 12.36
C ALA A 278 -11.09 -15.19 10.90
N ASP A 279 -10.31 -14.70 9.93
CA ASP A 279 -10.65 -14.83 8.52
C ASP A 279 -10.59 -16.28 8.03
N TYR A 280 -9.58 -17.05 8.47
CA TYR A 280 -9.49 -18.47 8.17
C TYR A 280 -10.75 -19.21 8.65
N GLN A 281 -11.18 -18.97 9.88
CA GLN A 281 -12.33 -19.62 10.49
C GLN A 281 -13.66 -19.26 9.82
N GLN A 282 -13.85 -17.98 9.49
CA GLN A 282 -15.15 -17.46 9.06
C GLN A 282 -15.34 -17.45 7.55
N LYS A 283 -14.27 -17.21 6.78
CA LYS A 283 -14.34 -16.88 5.36
C LYS A 283 -13.63 -17.90 4.48
N LEU A 284 -12.45 -18.37 4.89
CA LEU A 284 -11.62 -19.21 4.02
C LEU A 284 -11.92 -20.70 4.16
N PHE A 285 -12.15 -21.19 5.38
CA PHE A 285 -12.36 -22.62 5.63
C PHE A 285 -13.49 -23.24 4.80
N PRO A 286 -14.67 -22.62 4.64
CA PRO A 286 -15.74 -23.15 3.79
C PRO A 286 -15.37 -23.28 2.30
N LEU A 287 -14.33 -22.58 1.86
CA LEU A 287 -13.86 -22.54 0.47
C LEU A 287 -12.80 -23.60 0.17
N LEU A 288 -12.25 -24.25 1.20
CA LEU A 288 -11.24 -25.29 1.03
C LEU A 288 -11.80 -26.50 0.29
N ARG A 289 -10.99 -27.04 -0.62
CA ARG A 289 -11.24 -28.28 -1.35
C ARG A 289 -10.01 -29.17 -1.28
N VAL A 290 -10.23 -30.48 -1.32
CA VAL A 290 -9.16 -31.45 -1.56
C VAL A 290 -8.73 -31.36 -3.02
N LEU A 291 -7.42 -31.30 -3.26
CA LEU A 291 -6.83 -31.39 -4.59
C LEU A 291 -6.61 -32.86 -4.95
N ALA A 292 -7.43 -33.39 -5.86
CA ALA A 292 -7.52 -34.82 -6.10
C ALA A 292 -6.31 -35.41 -6.84
N ASN A 293 -5.56 -34.59 -7.58
CA ASN A 293 -4.49 -35.01 -8.48
C ASN A 293 -3.09 -34.48 -8.12
N SER A 294 -2.85 -34.10 -6.86
CA SER A 294 -1.47 -33.78 -6.40
C SER A 294 -0.67 -35.07 -6.22
N SER A 295 0.50 -35.14 -6.85
CA SER A 295 1.41 -36.29 -6.72
C SER A 295 2.86 -35.85 -6.95
N ALA A 296 3.83 -36.74 -6.74
CA ALA A 296 5.24 -36.46 -7.03
C ALA A 296 5.49 -36.07 -8.50
N GLY A 297 4.68 -36.58 -9.43
CA GLY A 297 4.78 -36.25 -10.87
C GLY A 297 3.92 -35.06 -11.29
N THR A 298 2.98 -34.64 -10.45
CA THR A 298 2.00 -33.57 -10.72
C THR A 298 1.81 -32.72 -9.46
N VAL A 299 2.90 -32.16 -8.95
CA VAL A 299 2.86 -31.32 -7.74
C VAL A 299 1.85 -30.20 -7.95
N GLY A 300 0.90 -30.04 -7.02
CA GLY A 300 -0.14 -29.03 -7.15
C GLY A 300 -1.06 -29.22 -8.36
N GLY A 301 -1.15 -30.44 -8.90
CA GLY A 301 -1.96 -30.77 -10.08
C GLY A 301 -1.25 -30.62 -11.43
N GLY A 302 0.00 -30.13 -11.45
CA GLY A 302 0.78 -29.93 -12.67
C GLY A 302 0.22 -28.85 -13.61
N GLY A 303 0.79 -28.73 -14.80
CA GLY A 303 0.48 -27.65 -15.74
C GLY A 303 1.26 -26.36 -15.44
N ASN A 304 0.72 -25.21 -15.83
CA ASN A 304 1.38 -23.92 -15.63
C ASN A 304 1.22 -23.44 -14.18
N PRO A 305 2.31 -23.24 -13.42
CA PRO A 305 2.24 -22.78 -12.03
C PRO A 305 1.55 -21.42 -11.89
N ARG A 306 0.76 -21.23 -10.84
CA ARG A 306 0.11 -19.93 -10.52
C ARG A 306 1.09 -18.84 -10.10
N GLN A 307 2.21 -19.23 -9.52
CA GLN A 307 3.30 -18.34 -9.16
C GLN A 307 4.59 -18.81 -9.83
N PRO A 308 5.52 -17.89 -10.16
CA PRO A 308 6.85 -18.26 -10.62
C PRO A 308 7.54 -19.21 -9.62
N ALA A 309 8.47 -20.02 -10.12
CA ALA A 309 9.32 -20.81 -9.24
C ALA A 309 10.01 -19.90 -8.22
N ALA A 310 10.10 -20.36 -6.97
CA ALA A 310 10.84 -19.64 -5.94
C ALA A 310 12.31 -19.46 -6.38
N SER A 311 12.98 -18.38 -5.95
CA SER A 311 14.39 -18.17 -6.28
C SER A 311 15.26 -19.31 -5.72
N GLY A 312 16.40 -19.57 -6.35
CA GLY A 312 17.41 -20.52 -5.83
C GLY A 312 17.86 -20.15 -4.41
N LEU A 313 18.43 -21.10 -3.68
CA LEU A 313 18.99 -20.81 -2.35
C LEU A 313 20.43 -20.29 -2.47
N THR A 314 20.80 -19.35 -1.60
CA THR A 314 22.20 -18.99 -1.36
C THR A 314 22.61 -19.44 0.03
N ALA A 315 23.90 -19.75 0.19
CA ALA A 315 24.50 -19.69 1.51
C ALA A 315 24.51 -18.23 1.95
N VAL A 316 24.12 -17.94 3.19
CA VAL A 316 24.45 -16.65 3.80
C VAL A 316 25.97 -16.64 3.86
N ALA A 317 26.64 -15.78 3.10
CA ALA A 317 28.05 -15.54 3.38
C ALA A 317 28.10 -15.04 4.82
N ALA A 318 28.70 -15.83 5.72
CA ALA A 318 28.99 -15.37 7.06
C ALA A 318 29.61 -13.98 6.95
N ALA A 319 29.14 -13.03 7.77
CA ALA A 319 29.77 -11.72 7.86
C ALA A 319 31.29 -11.95 7.98
N PRO A 320 32.12 -11.37 7.08
CA PRO A 320 33.53 -11.62 7.13
C PRO A 320 34.04 -11.27 8.53
N ALA A 321 34.94 -12.10 9.06
CA ALA A 321 35.66 -11.76 10.27
C ALA A 321 36.25 -10.36 10.11
N ALA A 322 36.10 -9.52 11.14
CA ALA A 322 36.54 -8.13 11.11
C ALA A 322 37.97 -8.01 10.53
N GLY A 323 38.08 -7.47 9.32
CA GLY A 323 39.38 -7.23 8.67
C GLY A 323 39.52 -7.50 7.17
N THR A 324 38.51 -8.00 6.44
CA THR A 324 38.59 -8.10 4.96
C THR A 324 37.81 -6.98 4.28
N THR A 325 38.48 -6.20 3.44
CA THR A 325 38.00 -5.04 2.69
C THR A 325 37.20 -5.38 1.41
N ALA A 326 36.56 -6.55 1.35
CA ALA A 326 35.77 -6.96 0.18
C ALA A 326 34.30 -6.54 0.38
N ASN A 327 33.82 -5.62 -0.47
CA ASN A 327 32.39 -5.24 -0.56
C ASN A 327 31.53 -6.50 -0.71
N VAL A 328 30.55 -6.66 0.17
CA VAL A 328 29.56 -7.74 0.15
C VAL A 328 28.28 -7.20 -0.50
N ALA A 329 27.81 -7.85 -1.55
CA ALA A 329 26.56 -7.43 -2.18
C ALA A 329 25.38 -7.52 -1.18
N PRO A 330 24.47 -6.51 -1.15
CA PRO A 330 23.28 -6.56 -0.31
C PRO A 330 22.46 -7.82 -0.56
N ILE A 331 21.80 -8.29 0.48
CA ILE A 331 20.81 -9.37 0.41
C ILE A 331 19.44 -8.83 0.77
N GLY A 332 18.40 -9.50 0.31
CA GLY A 332 17.04 -9.09 0.60
C GLY A 332 16.04 -9.85 -0.25
N PHE A 333 14.77 -9.55 -0.03
CA PHE A 333 13.67 -10.20 -0.72
C PHE A 333 12.46 -9.29 -0.81
N VAL A 334 11.73 -9.39 -1.92
CA VAL A 334 10.37 -8.83 -2.03
C VAL A 334 9.38 -9.82 -1.44
N ASP A 335 8.85 -9.48 -0.28
CA ASP A 335 7.85 -10.28 0.41
C ASP A 335 6.52 -10.26 -0.37
N SER A 336 6.05 -9.07 -0.76
CA SER A 336 4.75 -8.90 -1.42
C SER A 336 4.74 -7.81 -2.51
N MET A 337 3.87 -8.01 -3.52
CA MET A 337 3.51 -6.99 -4.51
C MET A 337 1.99 -7.01 -4.68
N VAL A 338 1.32 -5.98 -4.16
CA VAL A 338 -0.13 -5.88 -4.12
C VAL A 338 -0.59 -4.71 -4.99
N VAL A 339 -1.49 -4.99 -5.93
CA VAL A 339 -2.16 -3.95 -6.72
C VAL A 339 -3.19 -3.26 -5.84
N THR A 340 -3.16 -1.93 -5.83
CA THR A 340 -4.10 -1.04 -5.14
C THR A 340 -4.67 -0.03 -6.13
N GLY A 341 -5.73 0.70 -5.74
CA GLY A 341 -6.28 1.78 -6.57
C GLY A 341 -5.29 2.93 -6.85
N ALA A 342 -4.17 3.01 -6.13
CA ALA A 342 -3.14 4.02 -6.35
C ALA A 342 -1.92 3.50 -7.17
N GLY A 343 -1.86 2.19 -7.50
CA GLY A 343 -0.73 1.57 -8.18
C GLY A 343 -0.34 0.21 -7.59
N VAL A 344 0.95 -0.04 -7.37
CA VAL A 344 1.47 -1.31 -6.83
C VAL A 344 2.24 -1.05 -5.55
N THR A 345 1.76 -1.59 -4.43
CA THR A 345 2.47 -1.60 -3.15
C THR A 345 3.45 -2.75 -3.13
N VAL A 346 4.74 -2.43 -2.98
CA VAL A 346 5.83 -3.40 -2.86
C VAL A 346 6.38 -3.36 -1.44
N GLN A 347 6.39 -4.51 -0.79
CA GLN A 347 6.94 -4.70 0.55
C GLN A 347 8.05 -5.74 0.52
N GLY A 348 9.04 -5.55 1.36
CA GLY A 348 10.17 -6.46 1.45
C GLY A 348 11.14 -6.06 2.54
N TRP A 349 12.33 -6.62 2.47
CA TRP A 349 13.45 -6.22 3.30
C TRP A 349 14.76 -6.28 2.52
N THR A 350 15.75 -5.54 2.98
CA THR A 350 17.12 -5.69 2.52
C THR A 350 18.12 -5.24 3.58
N GLY A 351 19.28 -5.89 3.61
CA GLY A 351 20.40 -5.55 4.46
C GLY A 351 21.72 -5.75 3.73
N ASP A 352 22.73 -5.02 4.16
CA ASP A 352 24.08 -5.06 3.61
C ASP A 352 25.04 -5.30 4.78
N ALA A 353 25.90 -6.31 4.66
CA ALA A 353 26.84 -6.65 5.72
C ALA A 353 27.93 -5.59 5.92
N ASP A 354 28.12 -4.69 4.95
CA ASP A 354 29.09 -3.60 4.99
C ASP A 354 28.62 -2.41 5.84
N THR A 355 27.36 -2.39 6.28
CA THR A 355 26.81 -1.34 7.14
C THR A 355 25.85 -1.88 8.19
N ALA A 356 25.84 -1.26 9.37
CA ALA A 356 24.78 -1.52 10.34
C ALA A 356 23.49 -0.73 10.02
N GLY A 357 23.55 0.31 9.18
CA GLY A 357 22.40 1.17 8.88
C GLY A 357 21.49 0.61 7.78
N PRO A 358 20.23 1.09 7.70
CA PRO A 358 19.34 0.77 6.59
C PRO A 358 19.90 1.29 5.26
N ILE A 359 19.62 0.57 4.17
CA ILE A 359 20.09 0.92 2.82
C ILE A 359 18.93 1.38 1.92
N ALA A 360 19.26 2.04 0.81
CA ALA A 360 18.25 2.49 -0.15
C ALA A 360 17.71 1.32 -1.00
N VAL A 361 16.45 1.45 -1.43
CA VAL A 361 15.76 0.49 -2.30
C VAL A 361 15.17 1.24 -3.48
N HIS A 362 15.38 0.75 -4.69
CA HIS A 362 14.71 1.27 -5.89
C HIS A 362 13.71 0.24 -6.42
N VAL A 363 12.46 0.66 -6.55
CA VAL A 363 11.39 -0.14 -7.17
C VAL A 363 11.07 0.43 -8.54
N TYR A 364 11.04 -0.42 -9.56
CA TYR A 364 10.79 -0.05 -10.95
C TYR A 364 9.47 -0.63 -11.41
N VAL A 365 8.63 0.17 -12.08
CA VAL A 365 7.48 -0.27 -12.87
C VAL A 365 7.78 0.03 -14.33
N ASP A 366 7.93 -0.99 -15.17
CA ASP A 366 8.32 -0.85 -16.59
C ASP A 366 9.52 0.09 -16.83
N ASN A 367 10.53 -0.03 -15.94
CA ASN A 367 11.76 0.78 -15.90
C ASN A 367 11.62 2.20 -15.35
N SER A 368 10.44 2.61 -14.88
CA SER A 368 10.26 3.88 -14.14
C SER A 368 10.57 3.68 -12.65
N PRO A 369 11.65 4.29 -12.09
CA PRO A 369 12.07 4.08 -10.72
C PRO A 369 11.27 4.90 -9.70
N THR A 370 11.10 4.33 -8.50
CA THR A 370 10.70 5.01 -7.27
C THR A 370 11.64 4.55 -6.16
N GLY A 371 12.27 5.51 -5.47
CA GLY A 371 13.20 5.25 -4.38
C GLY A 371 12.51 5.21 -3.02
N THR A 372 13.00 4.34 -2.12
CA THR A 372 12.65 4.28 -0.69
C THR A 372 13.87 3.86 0.13
N VAL A 373 13.72 3.77 1.46
CA VAL A 373 14.76 3.31 2.38
C VAL A 373 14.22 2.14 3.19
N ALA A 374 15.06 1.12 3.41
CA ALA A 374 14.70 -0.08 4.16
C ALA A 374 14.85 0.11 5.68
N ASN A 375 14.11 1.06 6.27
CA ASN A 375 14.23 1.44 7.68
C ASN A 375 13.05 0.99 8.57
N LEU A 376 12.16 0.13 8.07
CA LEU A 376 11.06 -0.44 8.84
C LEU A 376 11.57 -1.59 9.72
N ASP A 377 10.94 -1.77 10.87
CA ASP A 377 11.32 -2.79 11.85
C ASP A 377 10.97 -4.21 11.36
N ARG A 378 11.94 -5.11 11.46
CA ARG A 378 11.89 -6.54 11.10
C ARG A 378 12.56 -7.37 12.19
N PRO A 379 11.85 -7.68 13.28
CA PRO A 379 12.39 -8.41 14.43
C PRO A 379 12.97 -9.78 14.08
N ASP A 380 12.42 -10.44 13.05
CA ASP A 380 12.87 -11.73 12.52
C ASP A 380 14.29 -11.69 11.94
N LEU A 381 14.79 -10.51 11.59
CA LEU A 381 16.12 -10.31 11.00
C LEU A 381 17.20 -9.98 12.04
N GLY A 382 16.84 -9.80 13.31
CA GLY A 382 17.80 -9.46 14.38
C GLY A 382 18.84 -10.54 14.68
N GLY A 383 18.61 -11.78 14.21
CA GLY A 383 19.61 -12.86 14.24
C GLY A 383 20.51 -12.90 12.99
N LEU A 384 20.18 -12.13 11.94
CA LEU A 384 20.89 -12.12 10.67
C LEU A 384 21.73 -10.84 10.48
N PHE A 385 21.29 -9.72 11.05
CA PHE A 385 21.98 -8.43 11.00
C PHE A 385 22.17 -7.80 12.37
N ALA A 386 22.91 -6.68 12.43
CA ALA A 386 23.23 -5.99 13.68
C ALA A 386 22.02 -5.32 14.36
N ASN A 387 20.91 -5.10 13.65
CA ASN A 387 19.65 -4.60 14.18
C ASN A 387 18.47 -5.10 13.34
N THR A 388 17.29 -4.53 13.58
CA THR A 388 16.02 -4.96 12.99
C THR A 388 15.49 -3.98 11.93
N LEU A 389 16.12 -2.83 11.69
CA LEU A 389 15.64 -1.80 10.76
C LEU A 389 16.08 -2.10 9.32
N HIS A 390 15.42 -3.09 8.71
CA HIS A 390 15.77 -3.61 7.39
C HIS A 390 14.55 -3.78 6.45
N GLY A 391 13.33 -3.47 6.88
CA GLY A 391 12.11 -3.59 6.08
C GLY A 391 11.84 -2.35 5.22
N PHE A 392 11.16 -2.51 4.08
CA PHE A 392 10.66 -1.41 3.25
C PHE A 392 9.22 -1.65 2.80
N SER A 393 8.50 -0.55 2.57
CA SER A 393 7.17 -0.53 1.96
C SER A 393 7.05 0.72 1.10
N VAL A 394 6.65 0.57 -0.17
CA VAL A 394 6.46 1.70 -1.09
C VAL A 394 5.34 1.40 -2.07
N THR A 395 4.46 2.39 -2.30
CA THR A 395 3.46 2.32 -3.38
C THR A 395 4.00 3.03 -4.60
N VAL A 396 4.12 2.31 -5.71
CA VAL A 396 4.58 2.85 -6.99
C VAL A 396 3.38 3.03 -7.91
N PRO A 397 3.10 4.25 -8.41
CA PRO A 397 2.03 4.48 -9.37
C PRO A 397 2.20 3.61 -10.62
N ALA A 398 1.12 2.99 -11.07
CA ALA A 398 1.08 2.16 -12.28
C ALA A 398 -0.25 2.40 -13.01
N ALA A 399 -0.20 2.49 -14.33
CA ALA A 399 -1.39 2.63 -15.15
C ALA A 399 -2.19 1.31 -15.20
N ALA A 400 -3.36 1.30 -15.84
CA ALA A 400 -4.05 0.04 -16.13
C ALA A 400 -3.23 -0.79 -17.12
N GLY A 401 -3.07 -2.09 -16.84
CA GLY A 401 -2.33 -3.00 -17.70
C GLY A 401 -1.45 -3.98 -16.92
N THR A 402 -0.79 -4.87 -17.67
CA THR A 402 0.22 -5.77 -17.11
C THR A 402 1.57 -5.06 -17.11
N HIS A 403 2.16 -4.93 -15.93
CA HIS A 403 3.43 -4.25 -15.70
C HIS A 403 4.45 -5.21 -15.11
N ARG A 404 5.72 -5.03 -15.47
CA ARG A 404 6.83 -5.70 -14.80
C ARG A 404 7.34 -4.81 -13.66
N VAL A 405 7.20 -5.31 -12.44
CA VAL A 405 7.64 -4.61 -11.23
C VAL A 405 8.87 -5.31 -10.67
N CYS A 406 9.94 -4.57 -10.40
CA CYS A 406 11.19 -5.08 -9.88
C CYS A 406 11.72 -4.20 -8.75
N ALA A 407 12.13 -4.78 -7.63
CA ALA A 407 12.82 -4.06 -6.55
C ALA A 407 14.31 -4.41 -6.52
N TYR A 408 15.15 -3.42 -6.24
CA TYR A 408 16.61 -3.57 -6.15
C TYR A 408 17.12 -2.93 -4.87
N ALA A 409 18.05 -3.61 -4.20
CA ALA A 409 18.82 -3.02 -3.12
C ALA A 409 19.93 -2.16 -3.71
N ILE A 410 20.16 -1.00 -3.10
CA ILE A 410 21.23 -0.09 -3.49
C ILE A 410 22.38 -0.29 -2.52
N ASN A 411 23.49 -0.82 -3.06
CA ASN A 411 24.70 -1.10 -2.29
C ASN A 411 25.30 0.21 -1.76
N VAL A 412 25.74 0.21 -0.50
CA VAL A 412 26.36 1.39 0.14
C VAL A 412 27.79 1.64 -0.34
N ALA A 413 28.45 0.61 -0.88
CA ALA A 413 29.75 0.69 -1.50
C ALA A 413 29.66 0.50 -3.04
N PRO A 414 30.66 0.96 -3.83
CA PRO A 414 30.70 0.70 -5.27
C PRO A 414 30.62 -0.79 -5.58
N GLY A 415 29.55 -1.22 -6.25
CA GLY A 415 29.25 -2.62 -6.48
C GLY A 415 27.95 -2.84 -7.24
N ALA A 416 27.56 -4.10 -7.40
CA ALA A 416 26.28 -4.45 -8.00
C ALA A 416 25.11 -4.06 -7.08
N ASN A 417 24.00 -3.63 -7.68
CA ASN A 417 22.71 -3.40 -7.02
C ASN A 417 21.80 -4.61 -7.26
N PRO A 418 21.71 -5.54 -6.32
CA PRO A 418 21.04 -6.82 -6.54
C PRO A 418 19.52 -6.68 -6.63
N SER A 419 18.88 -7.50 -7.50
CA SER A 419 17.42 -7.57 -7.66
C SER A 419 16.77 -8.34 -6.50
N LEU A 420 16.07 -7.65 -5.62
CA LEU A 420 15.31 -8.25 -4.50
C LEU A 420 14.13 -9.11 -4.97
N GLY A 421 13.65 -8.88 -6.19
CA GLY A 421 12.58 -9.68 -6.80
C GLY A 421 11.88 -8.91 -7.91
N CYS A 422 11.41 -9.66 -8.92
CA CYS A 422 10.60 -9.13 -10.02
C CYS A 422 9.32 -9.95 -10.17
N ARG A 423 8.18 -9.29 -10.36
CA ARG A 423 6.92 -9.94 -10.72
C ARG A 423 6.19 -9.17 -11.81
N SER A 424 5.44 -9.90 -12.64
CA SER A 424 4.45 -9.26 -13.52
C SER A 424 3.15 -9.12 -12.73
N VAL A 425 2.61 -7.91 -12.66
CA VAL A 425 1.34 -7.61 -11.97
C VAL A 425 0.38 -6.97 -12.96
N THR A 426 -0.90 -7.30 -12.85
CA THR A 426 -1.95 -6.69 -13.69
C THR A 426 -2.72 -5.70 -12.86
N VAL A 427 -2.61 -4.42 -13.19
CA VAL A 427 -3.30 -3.31 -12.55
C VAL A 427 -4.63 -3.06 -13.25
N SER A 428 -5.72 -3.08 -12.49
CA SER A 428 -7.07 -2.69 -12.94
C SER A 428 -7.42 -1.32 -12.37
N ASN A 429 -7.83 -0.40 -13.23
CA ASN A 429 -8.33 0.94 -12.88
C ASN A 429 -9.71 1.10 -13.51
N VAL A 430 -10.69 1.56 -12.73
CA VAL A 430 -12.02 1.90 -13.19
C VAL A 430 -12.11 3.41 -13.31
N ALA A 431 -12.31 3.91 -14.54
CA ALA A 431 -12.39 5.36 -14.76
C ALA A 431 -13.50 6.01 -13.89
N PRO A 432 -13.23 7.18 -13.28
CA PRO A 432 -14.23 7.91 -12.51
C PRO A 432 -15.51 8.17 -13.30
N ILE A 433 -16.63 8.22 -12.60
CA ILE A 433 -17.92 8.63 -13.16
C ILE A 433 -18.42 9.87 -12.42
N GLY A 434 -19.19 10.69 -13.11
CA GLY A 434 -19.77 11.89 -12.51
C GLY A 434 -20.56 12.71 -13.51
N PHE A 435 -21.10 13.82 -13.04
CA PHE A 435 -21.93 14.71 -13.84
C PHE A 435 -21.92 16.14 -13.30
N VAL A 436 -22.03 17.11 -14.22
CA VAL A 436 -22.30 18.52 -13.87
C VAL A 436 -23.81 18.75 -13.80
N ASP A 437 -24.32 18.95 -12.58
CA ASP A 437 -25.73 19.21 -12.32
C ASP A 437 -26.14 20.61 -12.82
N SER A 438 -25.33 21.63 -12.54
CA SER A 438 -25.64 23.01 -12.96
C SER A 438 -24.39 23.87 -13.19
N MET A 439 -24.55 24.88 -14.05
CA MET A 439 -23.60 25.97 -14.27
C MET A 439 -24.38 27.28 -14.26
N VAL A 440 -24.13 28.13 -13.26
CA VAL A 440 -24.87 29.38 -13.04
C VAL A 440 -23.91 30.56 -13.11
N VAL A 441 -24.25 31.57 -13.91
CA VAL A 441 -23.51 32.83 -13.97
C VAL A 441 -23.89 33.70 -12.77
N THR A 442 -22.89 34.26 -12.12
CA THR A 442 -22.98 35.16 -10.96
C THR A 442 -22.11 36.39 -11.22
N GLY A 443 -22.27 37.46 -10.43
CA GLY A 443 -21.40 38.64 -10.53
C GLY A 443 -19.91 38.37 -10.27
N ALA A 444 -19.58 37.22 -9.66
CA ALA A 444 -18.20 36.79 -9.38
C ALA A 444 -17.62 35.82 -10.42
N GLY A 445 -18.40 35.36 -11.42
CA GLY A 445 -18.01 34.35 -12.40
C GLY A 445 -19.05 33.24 -12.55
N VAL A 446 -18.60 31.99 -12.77
CA VAL A 446 -19.48 30.84 -13.02
C VAL A 446 -19.42 29.85 -11.86
N THR A 447 -20.53 29.63 -11.16
CA THR A 447 -20.66 28.57 -10.16
C THR A 447 -21.02 27.25 -10.84
N VAL A 448 -20.17 26.24 -10.67
CA VAL A 448 -20.35 24.88 -11.19
C VAL A 448 -20.62 23.94 -10.03
N GLN A 449 -21.72 23.21 -10.12
CA GLN A 449 -22.12 22.20 -9.14
C GLN A 449 -22.31 20.85 -9.82
N GLY A 450 -21.97 19.79 -9.11
CA GLY A 450 -22.08 18.44 -9.62
C GLY A 450 -21.65 17.39 -8.61
N TRP A 451 -21.36 16.21 -9.11
CA TRP A 451 -20.79 15.12 -8.34
C TRP A 451 -19.81 14.31 -9.18
N THR A 452 -18.89 13.62 -8.49
CA THR A 452 -18.04 12.61 -9.11
C THR A 452 -17.59 11.59 -8.08
N GLY A 453 -17.38 10.35 -8.50
CA GLY A 453 -16.83 9.29 -7.68
C GLY A 453 -16.00 8.31 -8.51
N ASP A 454 -15.12 7.59 -7.83
CA ASP A 454 -14.18 6.65 -8.41
C ASP A 454 -14.28 5.34 -7.64
N ALA A 455 -14.48 4.22 -8.34
CA ALA A 455 -14.64 2.91 -7.70
C ALA A 455 -13.32 2.40 -7.10
N ASP A 456 -12.19 2.98 -7.50
CA ASP A 456 -10.85 2.61 -7.02
C ASP A 456 -10.54 3.21 -5.64
N THR A 457 -11.40 4.08 -5.10
CA THR A 457 -11.27 4.65 -3.75
C THR A 457 -12.62 4.83 -3.05
N ALA A 458 -12.63 4.70 -1.72
CA ALA A 458 -13.78 5.11 -0.93
C ALA A 458 -13.80 6.63 -0.69
N GLY A 459 -12.69 7.33 -0.83
CA GLY A 459 -12.58 8.76 -0.54
C GLY A 459 -13.11 9.68 -1.66
N PRO A 460 -13.39 10.96 -1.36
CA PRO A 460 -13.69 11.95 -2.38
C PRO A 460 -12.48 12.18 -3.29
N ILE A 461 -12.73 12.48 -4.57
CA ILE A 461 -11.68 12.75 -5.57
C ILE A 461 -11.61 14.24 -5.95
N ALA A 462 -10.49 14.64 -6.55
CA ALA A 462 -10.32 16.00 -7.03
C ALA A 462 -11.13 16.25 -8.32
N VAL A 463 -11.56 17.50 -8.51
CA VAL A 463 -12.27 17.98 -9.69
C VAL A 463 -11.56 19.20 -10.23
N HIS A 464 -11.28 19.23 -11.53
CA HIS A 464 -10.77 20.42 -12.20
C HIS A 464 -11.85 21.01 -13.10
N VAL A 465 -12.16 22.28 -12.88
CA VAL A 465 -13.07 23.08 -13.72
C VAL A 465 -12.24 24.05 -14.56
N TYR A 466 -12.46 24.05 -15.87
CA TYR A 466 -11.76 24.89 -16.83
C TYR A 466 -12.72 25.90 -17.44
N VAL A 467 -12.33 27.18 -17.46
CA VAL A 467 -12.97 28.25 -18.24
C VAL A 467 -11.97 28.67 -19.32
N ASP A 468 -12.29 28.41 -20.60
CA ASP A 468 -11.41 28.65 -21.75
C ASP A 468 -9.96 28.14 -21.54
N ASN A 469 -9.84 26.94 -20.98
CA ASN A 469 -8.59 26.25 -20.62
C ASN A 469 -7.87 26.77 -19.37
N SER A 470 -8.41 27.75 -18.65
CA SER A 470 -7.89 28.16 -17.34
C SER A 470 -8.45 27.29 -16.22
N PRO A 471 -7.64 26.50 -15.49
CA PRO A 471 -8.11 25.55 -14.49
C PRO A 471 -8.38 26.18 -13.13
N THR A 472 -9.36 25.63 -12.41
CA THR A 472 -9.59 25.81 -10.97
C THR A 472 -9.88 24.45 -10.35
N GLY A 473 -9.14 24.09 -9.30
CA GLY A 473 -9.29 22.81 -8.60
C GLY A 473 -10.26 22.91 -7.43
N THR A 474 -11.01 21.83 -7.19
CA THR A 474 -11.82 21.60 -5.99
C THR A 474 -11.83 20.11 -5.64
N VAL A 475 -12.48 19.73 -4.55
CA VAL A 475 -12.64 18.32 -4.12
C VAL A 475 -14.14 18.01 -4.02
N ALA A 476 -14.52 16.80 -4.45
CA ALA A 476 -15.90 16.35 -4.41
C ALA A 476 -16.29 15.75 -3.05
N ASN A 477 -16.19 16.54 -1.98
CA ASN A 477 -16.41 16.09 -0.60
C ASN A 477 -17.76 16.53 0.02
N LEU A 478 -18.67 17.10 -0.76
CA LEU A 478 -20.00 17.48 -0.29
C LEU A 478 -20.93 16.27 -0.23
N ASP A 479 -21.85 16.28 0.73
CA ASP A 479 -22.80 15.20 0.92
C ASP A 479 -23.81 15.09 -0.24
N ARG A 480 -23.97 13.87 -0.75
CA ARG A 480 -24.87 13.45 -1.83
C ARG A 480 -25.55 12.12 -1.44
N PRO A 481 -26.62 12.18 -0.64
CA PRO A 481 -27.29 10.99 -0.13
C PRO A 481 -27.79 10.02 -1.20
N ASP A 482 -28.14 10.54 -2.38
CA ASP A 482 -28.59 9.77 -3.54
C ASP A 482 -27.51 8.83 -4.12
N LEU A 483 -26.24 9.11 -3.84
CA LEU A 483 -25.11 8.34 -4.36
C LEU A 483 -24.65 7.21 -3.43
N GLY A 484 -25.21 7.10 -2.23
CA GLY A 484 -24.82 6.06 -1.25
C GLY A 484 -25.11 4.61 -1.67
N SER A 485 -25.83 4.41 -2.78
CA SER A 485 -26.02 3.10 -3.41
C SER A 485 -25.00 2.77 -4.51
N LEU A 486 -24.32 3.79 -5.05
CA LEU A 486 -23.29 3.64 -6.09
C LEU A 486 -21.88 3.57 -5.50
N PHE A 487 -21.65 4.23 -4.37
CA PHE A 487 -20.33 4.31 -3.73
C PHE A 487 -20.38 3.92 -2.26
N ALA A 488 -19.19 3.75 -1.67
CA ALA A 488 -19.05 3.34 -0.27
C ALA A 488 -19.55 4.38 0.75
N ASN A 489 -19.72 5.64 0.34
CA ASN A 489 -20.32 6.70 1.15
C ASN A 489 -21.01 7.76 0.27
N THR A 490 -21.41 8.88 0.87
CA THR A 490 -22.18 9.96 0.24
C THR A 490 -21.35 11.21 -0.06
N SER A 491 -20.07 11.26 0.31
CA SER A 491 -19.19 12.42 0.14
C SER A 491 -18.63 12.50 -1.28
N HIS A 492 -19.49 12.84 -2.25
CA HIS A 492 -19.17 12.82 -3.68
C HIS A 492 -19.63 14.07 -4.46
N GLY A 493 -20.24 15.06 -3.79
CA GLY A 493 -20.67 16.32 -4.40
C GLY A 493 -19.57 17.39 -4.45
N PHE A 494 -19.63 18.31 -5.41
CA PHE A 494 -18.76 19.48 -5.46
C PHE A 494 -19.52 20.76 -5.83
N SER A 495 -19.00 21.90 -5.38
CA SER A 495 -19.47 23.25 -5.75
C SER A 495 -18.27 24.19 -5.79
N VAL A 496 -18.04 24.86 -6.91
CA VAL A 496 -16.93 25.82 -7.07
C VAL A 496 -17.35 27.00 -7.95
N THR A 497 -16.99 28.21 -7.55
CA THR A 497 -17.15 29.41 -8.39
C THR A 497 -15.82 29.73 -9.06
N VAL A 498 -15.83 29.72 -10.39
CA VAL A 498 -14.65 30.03 -11.20
C VAL A 498 -14.79 31.45 -11.77
N PRO A 499 -13.83 32.36 -11.52
CA PRO A 499 -13.85 33.69 -12.12
C PRO A 499 -13.89 33.61 -13.65
N ALA A 500 -14.74 34.41 -14.27
CA ALA A 500 -14.86 34.53 -15.72
C ALA A 500 -15.09 35.99 -16.09
N ALA A 501 -14.43 36.45 -17.16
CA ALA A 501 -14.64 37.80 -17.68
C ALA A 501 -16.01 37.90 -18.38
N ALA A 502 -16.36 39.10 -18.86
CA ALA A 502 -17.54 39.25 -19.70
C ALA A 502 -17.31 38.60 -21.08
N GLY A 503 -18.31 37.88 -21.56
CA GLY A 503 -18.24 37.18 -22.84
C GLY A 503 -18.81 35.76 -22.79
N THR A 504 -18.77 35.08 -23.93
CA THR A 504 -19.14 33.67 -24.02
C THR A 504 -17.91 32.82 -23.75
N HIS A 505 -18.01 31.96 -22.74
CA HIS A 505 -16.93 31.09 -22.28
C HIS A 505 -17.33 29.62 -22.39
N ARG A 506 -16.36 28.76 -22.71
CA ARG A 506 -16.54 27.31 -22.63
C ARG A 506 -16.08 26.82 -21.26
N VAL A 507 -17.01 26.28 -20.48
CA VAL A 507 -16.76 25.75 -19.14
C VAL A 507 -16.82 24.22 -19.19
N CYS A 508 -15.77 23.55 -18.72
CA CYS A 508 -15.69 22.10 -18.67
C CYS A 508 -15.24 21.63 -17.29
N ALA A 509 -15.91 20.62 -16.72
CA ALA A 509 -15.44 19.97 -15.51
C ALA A 509 -14.88 18.57 -15.82
N TYR A 510 -13.84 18.16 -15.10
CA TYR A 510 -13.19 16.87 -15.22
C TYR A 510 -12.99 16.24 -13.84
N ALA A 511 -13.26 14.94 -13.74
CA ALA A 511 -12.88 14.14 -12.59
C ALA A 511 -11.39 13.81 -12.68
N ILE A 512 -10.67 13.98 -11.58
CA ILE A 512 -9.27 13.60 -11.50
C ILE A 512 -9.20 12.21 -10.89
N ASN A 513 -8.77 11.26 -11.72
CA ASN A 513 -8.64 9.86 -11.34
C ASN A 513 -7.57 9.71 -10.25
N VAL A 514 -7.82 8.86 -9.24
CA VAL A 514 -6.83 8.57 -8.19
C VAL A 514 -5.69 7.69 -8.69
N ALA A 515 -5.95 6.88 -9.71
CA ALA A 515 -4.96 6.10 -10.45
C ALA A 515 -4.43 6.88 -11.66
N PRO A 516 -3.19 6.63 -12.10
CA PRO A 516 -2.69 7.11 -13.39
C PRO A 516 -3.62 6.67 -14.53
N GLY A 517 -4.13 7.62 -15.30
CA GLY A 517 -5.09 7.32 -16.36
C GLY A 517 -5.77 8.55 -16.94
N ALA A 518 -6.82 8.31 -17.72
CA ALA A 518 -7.65 9.37 -18.27
C ALA A 518 -8.46 10.07 -17.16
N ASN A 519 -8.56 11.39 -17.25
CA ASN A 519 -9.43 12.21 -16.42
C ASN A 519 -10.71 12.49 -17.20
N PRO A 520 -11.82 11.78 -16.95
CA PRO A 520 -13.03 11.88 -17.77
C PRO A 520 -13.71 13.24 -17.58
N SER A 521 -14.33 13.74 -18.66
CA SER A 521 -15.14 14.96 -18.58
C SER A 521 -16.47 14.67 -17.90
N LEU A 522 -16.82 15.50 -16.92
CA LEU A 522 -18.12 15.50 -16.23
C LEU A 522 -19.20 16.27 -17.01
N GLY A 523 -18.78 17.06 -18.01
CA GLY A 523 -19.64 17.89 -18.82
C GLY A 523 -18.98 19.21 -19.22
N CYS A 524 -19.33 19.69 -20.43
CA CYS A 524 -18.94 20.99 -20.94
C CYS A 524 -20.16 21.79 -21.40
N ARG A 525 -20.22 23.08 -21.09
CA ARG A 525 -21.26 23.99 -21.59
C ARG A 525 -20.67 25.35 -21.96
N SER A 526 -21.28 26.01 -22.92
CA SER A 526 -21.02 27.42 -23.21
C SER A 526 -21.94 28.29 -22.34
N VAL A 527 -21.36 29.20 -21.58
CA VAL A 527 -22.07 30.16 -20.72
C VAL A 527 -21.71 31.57 -21.16
N THR A 528 -22.66 32.50 -21.09
CA THR A 528 -22.41 33.91 -21.40
C THR A 528 -22.46 34.72 -20.11
N VAL A 529 -21.33 35.32 -19.75
CA VAL A 529 -21.19 36.21 -18.61
C VAL A 529 -21.42 37.64 -19.10
N SER A 530 -22.47 38.29 -18.59
CA SER A 530 -22.76 39.70 -18.84
C SER A 530 -22.10 40.58 -17.77
N ASN A 531 -21.40 41.63 -18.19
CA ASN A 531 -20.93 42.73 -17.33
C ASN A 531 -21.36 44.04 -17.99
N VAL A 532 -22.13 44.86 -17.28
CA VAL A 532 -22.53 46.20 -17.70
C VAL A 532 -21.64 47.20 -16.99
N ALA A 533 -20.86 47.98 -17.74
CA ALA A 533 -19.99 48.99 -17.13
C ALA A 533 -20.78 49.96 -16.22
N PRO A 534 -20.27 50.29 -15.02
CA PRO A 534 -20.91 51.26 -14.13
C PRO A 534 -21.13 52.60 -14.81
N ILE A 535 -22.20 53.28 -14.40
CA ILE A 535 -22.47 54.65 -14.81
C ILE A 535 -22.47 55.55 -13.59
N GLY A 536 -22.08 56.81 -13.77
CA GLY A 536 -22.08 57.78 -12.69
C GLY A 536 -21.64 59.16 -13.16
N PHE A 537 -21.63 60.09 -12.22
CA PHE A 537 -21.27 61.48 -12.48
C PHE A 537 -20.71 62.16 -11.23
N VAL A 538 -19.76 63.08 -11.41
CA VAL A 538 -19.28 63.98 -10.35
C VAL A 538 -20.11 65.26 -10.36
N ASP A 539 -20.92 65.45 -9.33
CA ASP A 539 -21.76 66.64 -9.17
C ASP A 539 -20.92 67.87 -8.81
N SER A 540 -19.92 67.71 -7.93
CA SER A 540 -19.03 68.80 -7.53
C SER A 540 -17.64 68.33 -7.11
N MET A 541 -16.65 69.19 -7.36
CA MET A 541 -15.31 69.10 -6.79
C MET A 541 -14.93 70.48 -6.26
N VAL A 542 -14.78 70.59 -4.94
CA VAL A 542 -14.55 71.87 -4.25
C VAL A 542 -13.38 71.75 -3.29
N VAL A 543 -12.50 72.76 -3.29
CA VAL A 543 -11.40 72.86 -2.31
C VAL A 543 -11.98 73.17 -0.94
N THR A 544 -11.65 72.36 0.05
CA THR A 544 -12.16 72.45 1.42
C THR A 544 -11.03 72.22 2.41
N GLY A 545 -10.56 73.27 3.07
CA GLY A 545 -9.41 73.19 3.97
C GLY A 545 -8.14 72.76 3.23
N ALA A 546 -7.40 71.80 3.78
CA ALA A 546 -6.20 71.22 3.16
C ALA A 546 -6.51 70.03 2.22
N GLY A 547 -7.61 70.10 1.47
CA GLY A 547 -8.06 69.00 0.63
C GLY A 547 -9.16 69.38 -0.34
N VAL A 548 -9.65 68.38 -1.08
CA VAL A 548 -10.72 68.52 -2.08
C VAL A 548 -11.88 67.61 -1.69
N THR A 549 -13.05 68.18 -1.50
CA THR A 549 -14.30 67.43 -1.36
C THR A 549 -14.88 67.13 -2.74
N VAL A 550 -15.08 65.84 -3.02
CA VAL A 550 -15.69 65.33 -4.25
C VAL A 550 -17.03 64.69 -3.90
N GLN A 551 -18.08 65.16 -4.58
CA GLN A 551 -19.44 64.64 -4.43
C GLN A 551 -19.98 64.20 -5.78
N GLY A 552 -20.76 63.13 -5.78
CA GLY A 552 -21.33 62.59 -7.00
C GLY A 552 -22.22 61.39 -6.72
N TRP A 553 -22.46 60.61 -7.76
CA TRP A 553 -23.12 59.32 -7.68
C TRP A 553 -22.52 58.32 -8.65
N THR A 554 -22.70 57.03 -8.36
CA THR A 554 -22.42 55.95 -9.30
C THR A 554 -23.29 54.73 -8.98
N GLY A 555 -23.63 53.97 -10.02
CA GLY A 555 -24.34 52.71 -9.88
C GLY A 555 -23.94 51.73 -10.98
N ASP A 556 -24.18 50.45 -10.73
CA ASP A 556 -23.82 49.34 -11.60
C ASP A 556 -25.04 48.45 -11.75
N ALA A 557 -25.41 48.09 -12.98
CA ALA A 557 -26.58 47.26 -13.23
C ALA A 557 -26.35 45.79 -12.82
N ASP A 558 -25.09 45.38 -12.61
CA ASP A 558 -24.70 44.03 -12.22
C ASP A 558 -24.89 43.77 -10.71
N THR A 559 -25.22 44.80 -9.92
CA THR A 559 -25.52 44.67 -8.49
C THR A 559 -26.65 45.59 -8.05
N ALA A 560 -27.45 45.15 -7.09
CA ALA A 560 -28.40 46.05 -6.41
C ALA A 560 -27.69 46.93 -5.36
N GLY A 561 -26.50 46.56 -4.88
CA GLY A 561 -25.82 47.28 -3.81
C GLY A 561 -25.01 48.50 -4.28
N PRO A 562 -24.62 49.40 -3.35
CA PRO A 562 -23.70 50.49 -3.66
C PRO A 562 -22.32 49.94 -4.05
N ILE A 563 -21.64 50.62 -4.97
CA ILE A 563 -20.32 50.23 -5.46
C ILE A 563 -19.22 51.15 -4.92
N ALA A 564 -17.97 50.69 -4.98
CA ALA A 564 -16.82 51.48 -4.56
C ALA A 564 -16.51 52.60 -5.56
N VAL A 565 -15.98 53.71 -5.05
CA VAL A 565 -15.50 54.86 -5.82
C VAL A 565 -14.07 55.14 -5.41
N HIS A 566 -13.17 55.27 -6.38
CA HIS A 566 -11.81 55.72 -6.12
C HIS A 566 -11.62 57.15 -6.62
N VAL A 567 -11.20 58.03 -5.72
CA VAL A 567 -10.83 59.42 -6.05
C VAL A 567 -9.32 59.54 -5.99
N TYR A 568 -8.71 59.98 -7.10
CA TYR A 568 -7.27 60.15 -7.24
C TYR A 568 -6.91 61.63 -7.22
N VAL A 569 -5.92 62.00 -6.42
CA VAL A 569 -5.23 63.31 -6.47
C VAL A 569 -3.80 63.04 -6.95
N ASP A 570 -3.45 63.50 -8.16
CA ASP A 570 -2.15 63.24 -8.80
C ASP A 570 -1.71 61.77 -8.74
N ASN A 571 -2.65 60.86 -9.03
CA ASN A 571 -2.51 59.40 -8.97
C ASN A 571 -2.47 58.78 -7.57
N SER A 572 -2.63 59.56 -6.50
CA SER A 572 -2.79 59.03 -5.14
C SER A 572 -4.27 58.70 -4.86
N PRO A 573 -4.65 57.42 -4.66
CA PRO A 573 -6.05 57.02 -4.49
C PRO A 573 -6.56 57.21 -3.06
N THR A 574 -7.83 57.59 -2.95
CA THR A 574 -8.66 57.46 -1.75
C THR A 574 -9.96 56.76 -2.12
N GLY A 575 -10.27 55.66 -1.44
CA GLY A 575 -11.49 54.89 -1.65
C GLY A 575 -12.67 55.41 -0.81
N THR A 576 -13.86 55.38 -1.39
CA THR A 576 -15.14 55.55 -0.69
C THR A 576 -16.18 54.59 -1.28
N VAL A 577 -17.39 54.56 -0.72
CA VAL A 577 -18.53 53.76 -1.21
C VAL A 577 -19.68 54.70 -1.54
N ALA A 578 -20.36 54.45 -2.64
CA ALA A 578 -21.49 55.25 -3.10
C ALA A 578 -22.80 54.86 -2.40
N ASN A 579 -22.84 54.92 -1.07
CA ASN A 579 -23.97 54.48 -0.25
C ASN A 579 -24.88 55.60 0.29
N LEU A 580 -24.65 56.85 -0.10
CA LEU A 580 -25.50 57.98 0.29
C LEU A 580 -26.80 57.98 -0.51
N ASP A 581 -27.87 58.48 0.11
CA ASP A 581 -29.19 58.53 -0.50
C ASP A 581 -29.26 59.54 -1.66
N ARG A 582 -29.77 59.08 -2.79
CA ARG A 582 -29.99 59.81 -4.05
C ARG A 582 -31.37 59.47 -4.60
N PRO A 583 -32.44 60.11 -4.07
CA PRO A 583 -33.82 59.80 -4.45
C PRO A 583 -34.11 59.95 -5.94
N ASP A 584 -33.40 60.85 -6.63
CA ASP A 584 -33.50 61.09 -8.06
C ASP A 584 -33.08 59.88 -8.92
N LEU A 585 -32.26 58.97 -8.37
CA LEU A 585 -31.74 57.79 -9.07
C LEU A 585 -32.60 56.53 -8.86
N GLY A 586 -33.64 56.59 -8.01
CA GLY A 586 -34.50 55.43 -7.72
C GLY A 586 -35.33 54.92 -8.91
N SER A 587 -35.34 55.65 -10.03
CA SER A 587 -35.95 55.20 -11.30
C SER A 587 -34.95 54.50 -12.24
N LEU A 588 -33.65 54.65 -11.98
CA LEU A 588 -32.56 54.11 -12.80
C LEU A 588 -31.95 52.84 -12.20
N PHE A 589 -32.00 52.69 -10.87
CA PHE A 589 -31.47 51.54 -10.14
C PHE A 589 -32.49 50.96 -9.16
N ALA A 590 -32.17 49.78 -8.62
CA ALA A 590 -33.04 49.03 -7.71
C ALA A 590 -33.28 49.72 -6.36
N ASN A 591 -32.48 50.73 -5.99
CA ASN A 591 -32.67 51.55 -4.79
C ASN A 591 -32.06 52.96 -5.00
N THR A 592 -32.00 53.74 -3.92
CA THR A 592 -31.52 55.13 -3.93
C THR A 592 -30.12 55.30 -3.32
N SER A 593 -29.47 54.22 -2.85
CA SER A 593 -28.16 54.27 -2.19
C SER A 593 -27.03 54.25 -3.23
N HIS A 594 -26.85 55.40 -3.91
CA HIS A 594 -25.92 55.54 -5.03
C HIS A 594 -25.08 56.82 -4.99
N GLY A 595 -25.24 57.68 -3.98
CA GLY A 595 -24.47 58.91 -3.81
C GLY A 595 -23.15 58.68 -3.07
N PHE A 596 -22.13 59.51 -3.32
CA PHE A 596 -20.91 59.55 -2.54
C PHE A 596 -20.47 60.99 -2.22
N SER A 597 -19.79 61.16 -1.10
CA SER A 597 -19.11 62.39 -0.70
C SER A 597 -17.83 62.02 0.04
N VAL A 598 -16.67 62.47 -0.44
CA VAL A 598 -15.37 62.21 0.19
C VAL A 598 -14.47 63.43 0.12
N THR A 599 -13.80 63.75 1.23
CA THR A 599 -12.75 64.77 1.26
C THR A 599 -11.40 64.09 1.18
N VAL A 600 -10.65 64.37 0.12
CA VAL A 600 -9.31 63.81 -0.11
C VAL A 600 -8.25 64.85 0.22
N PRO A 601 -7.25 64.54 1.07
CA PRO A 601 -6.15 65.46 1.34
C PRO A 601 -5.39 65.86 0.09
N ALA A 602 -5.02 67.13 0.00
CA ALA A 602 -4.22 67.69 -1.09
C ALA A 602 -3.31 68.79 -0.54
N ALA A 603 -2.04 68.79 -0.96
CA ALA A 603 -1.11 69.84 -0.55
C ALA A 603 -1.49 71.19 -1.20
N ALA A 604 -0.87 72.30 -0.76
CA ALA A 604 -1.02 73.56 -1.45
C ALA A 604 -0.42 73.47 -2.86
N GLY A 605 -1.19 73.83 -3.89
CA GLY A 605 -0.76 73.67 -5.28
C GLY A 605 -1.88 73.29 -6.23
N THR A 606 -1.54 73.16 -7.52
CA THR A 606 -2.50 72.72 -8.54
C THR A 606 -2.43 71.21 -8.70
N HIS A 607 -3.56 70.54 -8.49
CA HIS A 607 -3.68 69.09 -8.50
C HIS A 607 -4.72 68.63 -9.52
N ARG A 608 -4.48 67.49 -10.17
CA ARG A 608 -5.49 66.81 -11.00
C ARG A 608 -6.26 65.81 -10.14
N VAL A 609 -7.56 66.06 -10.01
CA VAL A 609 -8.48 65.22 -9.24
C VAL A 609 -9.38 64.45 -10.20
N CYS A 610 -9.42 63.12 -10.08
CA CYS A 610 -10.26 62.25 -10.91
C CYS A 610 -11.04 61.25 -10.03
N ALA A 611 -12.32 61.05 -10.31
CA ALA A 611 -13.11 60.00 -9.68
C ALA A 611 -13.39 58.86 -10.67
N TYR A 612 -13.38 57.63 -10.19
CA TYR A 612 -13.67 56.41 -10.97
C TYR A 612 -14.67 55.53 -10.22
N ALA A 613 -15.63 54.99 -10.95
CA ALA A 613 -16.50 53.93 -10.45
C ALA A 613 -15.75 52.60 -10.51
N ILE A 614 -15.78 51.85 -9.42
CA ILE A 614 -15.16 50.54 -9.34
C ILE A 614 -16.21 49.48 -9.64
N ASN A 615 -16.03 48.80 -10.77
CA ASN A 615 -16.94 47.75 -11.25
C ASN A 615 -16.90 46.55 -10.28
N VAL A 616 -18.06 45.96 -10.00
CA VAL A 616 -18.17 44.77 -9.13
C VAL A 616 -17.66 43.49 -9.79
N ALA A 617 -17.68 43.45 -11.12
CA ALA A 617 -17.11 42.38 -11.92
C ALA A 617 -15.76 42.79 -12.55
N PRO A 618 -14.87 41.84 -12.89
CA PRO A 618 -13.63 42.14 -13.62
C PRO A 618 -13.94 42.90 -14.92
N GLY A 619 -13.39 44.10 -15.07
CA GLY A 619 -13.69 44.97 -16.20
C GLY A 619 -13.10 46.38 -16.08
N ALA A 620 -13.51 47.26 -17.00
CA ALA A 620 -13.10 48.66 -16.96
C ALA A 620 -13.76 49.40 -15.78
N ASN A 621 -12.97 50.25 -15.12
CA ASN A 621 -13.44 51.19 -14.11
C ASN A 621 -13.62 52.57 -14.77
N PRO A 622 -14.85 52.97 -15.15
CA PRO A 622 -15.06 54.20 -15.92
C PRO A 622 -14.77 55.43 -15.07
N SER A 623 -14.23 56.48 -15.72
CA SER A 623 -14.06 57.77 -15.07
C SER A 623 -15.41 58.46 -14.92
N LEU A 624 -15.70 58.92 -13.71
CA LEU A 624 -16.88 59.73 -13.38
C LEU A 624 -16.66 61.22 -13.70
N GLY A 625 -15.40 61.63 -13.82
CA GLY A 625 -15.01 63.01 -14.09
C GLY A 625 -13.61 63.34 -13.56
N CYS A 626 -12.93 64.29 -14.22
CA CYS A 626 -11.63 64.82 -13.81
C CYS A 626 -11.60 66.34 -13.87
N ARG A 627 -10.95 66.98 -12.91
CA ARG A 627 -10.73 68.44 -12.89
C ARG A 627 -9.38 68.81 -12.29
N SER A 628 -8.76 69.87 -12.80
CA SER A 628 -7.61 70.51 -12.16
C SER A 628 -8.09 71.61 -11.21
N LEU A 629 -7.61 71.56 -9.96
CA LEU A 629 -8.00 72.47 -8.89
C LEU A 629 -6.74 72.99 -8.19
N THR A 630 -6.77 74.24 -7.74
CA THR A 630 -5.69 74.84 -6.93
C THR A 630 -6.14 74.90 -5.48
N VAL A 631 -5.43 74.15 -4.62
CA VAL A 631 -5.69 73.99 -3.17
C VAL A 631 -4.92 75.01 -2.37
#